data_AF-A0A077XP18-F1
#
_entry.id   AF-A0A077XP18-F1
#
_cell.length_a   1.000
_cell.length_b   1.000
_cell.length_c   1.000
_cell.angle_alpha   90.00
_cell.angle_beta   90.00
_cell.angle_gamma   90.00
#
_symmetry.space_group_name_H-M   'P 1'
#
loop_
_entity.id
_entity.type
_entity.pdbx_description
1 polymer ?
#
loop_
_entity_poly.entity_id
_entity_poly.type
_entity_poly.pdbx_seq_one_letter_code
_entity_poly.pdbx_strand_id
1 'polypeptide(L)'
;MSKPTLTPIDVDAYLEELYGRSDSDLLLEANSVATDFSSWLSAKFVLTTDEINYLDTYSEKVNKFYGYLFAAAFLSRGPIIFPALPLNPAPRRIKETRMNMFGNVTFNEQDLDGTLEVNVEFSLL
;
A
#
# COMPACT_ATOMS: atom_id res chain seq x y z
N MET A 1 -21.67 -0.02 -2.23
CA MET A 1 -21.12 -1.38 -2.38
C MET A 1 -20.69 -1.85 -1.00
N SER A 2 -20.76 -3.16 -0.72
CA SER A 2 -20.14 -3.72 0.49
C SER A 2 -18.64 -3.50 0.44
N LYS A 3 -18.00 -3.22 1.58
CA LYS A 3 -16.54 -3.12 1.62
C LYS A 3 -15.91 -4.50 1.30
N PRO A 4 -14.88 -4.58 0.45
CA PRO A 4 -14.12 -5.80 0.22
C PRO A 4 -13.43 -6.30 1.50
N THR A 5 -13.06 -7.58 1.55
CA THR A 5 -12.23 -8.13 2.63
C THR A 5 -10.74 -7.91 2.34
N LEU A 6 -9.89 -7.87 3.37
CA LEU A 6 -8.44 -7.73 3.16
C LEU A 6 -7.81 -9.08 2.74
N THR A 7 -8.14 -9.54 1.54
CA THR A 7 -7.58 -10.76 0.93
C THR A 7 -6.82 -10.41 -0.34
N PRO A 8 -5.88 -11.27 -0.81
CA PRO A 8 -5.12 -10.98 -2.03
C PRO A 8 -6.03 -10.68 -3.24
N ILE A 9 -7.09 -11.49 -3.41
CA ILE A 9 -8.04 -11.37 -4.52
C ILE A 9 -8.80 -10.03 -4.47
N ASP A 10 -9.29 -9.66 -3.30
CA ASP A 10 -10.07 -8.44 -3.12
C ASP A 10 -9.19 -7.18 -3.22
N VAL A 11 -7.93 -7.27 -2.80
CA VAL A 11 -6.94 -6.19 -2.98
C VAL A 11 -6.61 -6.01 -4.44
N ASP A 12 -6.35 -7.10 -5.19
CA ASP A 12 -6.07 -7.02 -6.63
C ASP A 12 -7.23 -6.37 -7.39
N ALA A 13 -8.47 -6.77 -7.08
CA ALA A 13 -9.67 -6.17 -7.67
C ALA A 13 -9.81 -4.67 -7.33
N TYR A 14 -9.49 -4.28 -6.08
CA TYR A 14 -9.49 -2.88 -5.68
C TYR A 14 -8.42 -2.07 -6.44
N LEU A 15 -7.22 -2.63 -6.65
CA LEU A 15 -6.15 -1.96 -7.38
C LEU A 15 -6.48 -1.81 -8.87
N GLU A 16 -7.12 -2.81 -9.48
CA GLU A 16 -7.60 -2.72 -10.86
C GLU A 16 -8.60 -1.56 -11.02
N GLU A 17 -9.56 -1.43 -10.10
CA GLU A 17 -10.49 -0.30 -10.07
C GLU A 17 -9.76 1.02 -9.85
N LEU A 18 -8.87 1.08 -8.85
CA LEU A 18 -8.14 2.28 -8.47
C LEU A 18 -7.29 2.81 -9.63
N TYR A 19 -6.54 1.94 -10.30
CA TYR A 19 -5.62 2.32 -11.37
C TYR A 19 -6.31 2.62 -12.71
N GLY A 20 -7.57 2.22 -12.86
CA GLY A 20 -8.44 2.67 -13.94
C GLY A 20 -8.97 4.09 -13.79
N ARG A 21 -8.76 4.76 -12.64
CA ARG A 21 -9.20 6.13 -12.40
C ARG A 21 -8.30 7.17 -13.06
N SER A 22 -8.81 8.41 -13.13
CA SER A 22 -8.04 9.57 -13.61
C SER A 22 -6.85 9.87 -12.69
N ASP A 23 -5.82 10.54 -13.21
CA ASP A 23 -4.66 10.93 -12.41
C ASP A 23 -5.03 11.88 -11.25
N SER A 24 -6.04 12.73 -11.44
CA SER A 24 -6.56 13.58 -10.37
C SER A 24 -7.23 12.77 -9.25
N ASP A 25 -7.98 11.73 -9.59
CA ASP A 25 -8.62 10.87 -8.59
C ASP A 25 -7.59 9.99 -7.86
N LEU A 26 -6.57 9.52 -8.59
CA LEU A 26 -5.44 8.81 -7.99
C LEU A 26 -4.65 9.69 -7.03
N LEU A 27 -4.41 10.96 -7.38
CA LEU A 27 -3.76 11.91 -6.49
C LEU A 27 -4.56 12.14 -5.21
N LEU A 28 -5.90 12.20 -5.30
CA LEU A 28 -6.77 12.29 -4.13
C LEU A 28 -6.68 11.04 -3.25
N GLU A 29 -6.68 9.85 -3.84
CA GLU A 29 -6.54 8.60 -3.10
C GLU A 29 -5.16 8.49 -2.43
N ALA A 30 -4.09 8.88 -3.14
CA ALA A 30 -2.72 8.93 -2.63
C ALA A 30 -2.60 9.88 -1.43
N ASN A 31 -3.20 11.07 -1.51
CA ASN A 31 -3.22 12.02 -0.38
C ASN A 31 -4.01 11.49 0.82
N SER A 32 -5.11 10.76 0.56
CA SER A 32 -5.92 10.14 1.59
C SER A 32 -5.13 9.08 2.37
N VAL A 33 -4.51 8.12 1.67
CA VAL A 33 -3.71 7.08 2.32
C VAL A 33 -2.45 7.64 2.99
N ALA A 34 -1.83 8.68 2.42
CA ALA A 34 -0.69 9.36 3.02
C ALA A 34 -1.03 10.11 4.30
N THR A 35 -2.29 10.50 4.50
CA THR A 35 -2.72 11.23 5.70
C THR A 35 -2.76 10.32 6.91
N ASP A 36 -3.47 9.20 6.80
CA ASP A 36 -3.66 8.21 7.85
C ASP A 36 -3.94 6.84 7.20
N PHE A 37 -2.91 5.98 7.18
CA PHE A 37 -2.99 4.67 6.55
C PHE A 37 -3.94 3.72 7.28
N SER A 38 -3.89 3.65 8.61
CA SER A 38 -4.74 2.75 9.39
C SER A 38 -6.23 3.07 9.20
N SER A 39 -6.58 4.36 9.27
CA SER A 39 -7.95 4.81 9.01
C SER A 39 -8.36 4.59 7.56
N TRP A 40 -7.46 4.84 6.61
CA TRP A 40 -7.71 4.58 5.19
C TRP A 40 -7.98 3.09 4.93
N LEU A 41 -7.16 2.19 5.47
CA LEU A 41 -7.30 0.75 5.27
C LEU A 41 -8.64 0.25 5.84
N SER A 42 -9.01 0.71 7.03
CA SER A 42 -10.29 0.42 7.68
C SER A 42 -11.49 1.03 6.95
N ALA A 43 -11.28 2.12 6.22
CA ALA A 43 -12.30 2.73 5.38
C ALA A 43 -12.54 1.95 4.08
N LYS A 44 -11.50 1.35 3.50
CA LYS A 44 -11.60 0.61 2.23
C LYS A 44 -11.95 -0.86 2.40
N PHE A 45 -11.45 -1.52 3.44
CA PHE A 45 -11.58 -2.95 3.64
C PHE A 45 -12.34 -3.28 4.93
N VAL A 46 -12.98 -4.45 4.94
CA VAL A 46 -13.42 -5.12 6.16
C VAL A 46 -12.21 -5.76 6.79
N LEU A 47 -11.91 -5.35 8.03
CA LEU A 47 -10.82 -5.88 8.82
C LEU A 47 -11.36 -6.78 9.93
N THR A 48 -10.64 -7.85 10.21
CA THR A 48 -10.83 -8.69 11.39
C THR A 48 -10.40 -7.94 12.65
N THR A 49 -10.87 -8.38 13.81
CA THR A 49 -10.48 -7.81 15.10
C THR A 49 -8.96 -7.86 15.30
N ASP A 50 -8.30 -8.93 14.85
CA ASP A 50 -6.85 -9.09 15.00
C ASP A 50 -6.06 -8.10 14.11
N GLU A 51 -6.54 -7.83 12.89
CA GLU A 51 -5.96 -6.82 12.02
C GLU A 51 -6.13 -5.40 12.58
N ILE A 52 -7.31 -5.10 13.14
CA ILE A 52 -7.56 -3.81 13.81
C ILE A 52 -6.62 -3.64 15.01
N ASN A 53 -6.56 -4.64 15.89
CA ASN A 53 -5.65 -4.65 17.03
C ASN A 53 -4.19 -4.45 16.60
N TYR A 54 -3.79 -5.04 15.47
CA TYR A 54 -2.45 -4.87 14.92
C TYR A 54 -2.20 -3.44 14.42
N LEU A 55 -3.15 -2.85 13.68
CA LEU A 55 -3.06 -1.46 13.22
C LEU A 55 -3.02 -0.47 14.40
N ASP A 56 -3.73 -0.75 15.49
CA ASP A 56 -3.71 0.06 16.72
C ASP A 56 -2.35 0.07 17.41
N THR A 57 -1.46 -0.88 17.10
CA THR A 57 -0.06 -0.85 17.60
C THR A 57 0.83 0.14 16.85
N TYR A 58 0.34 0.73 15.75
CA TYR A 58 1.15 1.65 14.95
C TYR A 58 1.33 2.97 15.68
N SER A 59 2.58 3.33 15.95
CA SER A 59 2.90 4.73 16.27
C SER A 59 2.56 5.64 15.08
N GLU A 60 2.31 6.91 15.34
CA GLU A 60 2.05 7.92 14.29
C GLU A 60 3.11 7.89 13.19
N LYS A 61 4.39 7.74 13.55
CA LYS A 61 5.50 7.63 12.59
C LYS A 61 5.36 6.41 11.68
N VAL A 62 4.98 5.27 12.23
CA VAL A 62 4.80 4.02 11.47
C VAL A 62 3.60 4.13 10.55
N ASN A 63 2.47 4.64 11.07
CA ASN A 63 1.26 4.87 10.30
C ASN A 63 1.55 5.81 9.11
N LYS A 64 2.28 6.91 9.36
CA LYS A 64 2.68 7.87 8.34
C LYS A 64 3.61 7.27 7.29
N PHE A 65 4.59 6.48 7.73
CA PHE A 65 5.51 5.79 6.84
C PHE A 65 4.78 4.87 5.86
N TYR A 66 3.86 4.02 6.34
CA TYR A 66 3.06 3.17 5.46
C TYR A 66 2.17 3.97 4.52
N GLY A 67 1.56 5.05 4.99
CA GLY A 67 0.78 5.95 4.15
C GLY A 67 1.57 6.46 2.94
N TYR A 68 2.84 6.86 3.14
CA TYR A 68 3.69 7.31 2.05
C TYR A 68 4.09 6.21 1.08
N LEU A 69 4.30 4.98 1.56
CA LEU A 69 4.61 3.86 0.67
C LEU A 69 3.45 3.53 -0.27
N PHE A 70 2.24 3.47 0.26
CA PHE A 70 1.05 3.23 -0.54
C PHE A 70 0.76 4.39 -1.49
N ALA A 71 0.91 5.63 -1.03
CA ALA A 71 0.75 6.81 -1.88
C ALA A 71 1.73 6.80 -3.06
N ALA A 72 3.01 6.48 -2.82
CA ALA A 72 4.00 6.36 -3.87
C ALA A 72 3.61 5.30 -4.90
N ALA A 73 3.19 4.12 -4.43
CA ALA A 73 2.71 3.05 -5.31
C ALA A 73 1.46 3.46 -6.12
N PHE A 74 0.50 4.18 -5.52
CA PHE A 74 -0.69 4.64 -6.24
C PHE A 74 -0.34 5.65 -7.33
N LEU A 75 0.54 6.61 -7.05
CA LEU A 75 0.96 7.63 -8.01
C LEU A 75 1.75 7.04 -9.17
N SER A 76 2.54 5.98 -8.92
CA SER A 76 3.28 5.28 -9.97
C SER A 76 2.48 4.17 -10.64
N ARG A 77 1.24 3.89 -10.20
CA ARG A 77 0.49 2.66 -10.53
C ARG A 77 1.34 1.39 -10.32
N GLY A 78 2.18 1.41 -9.29
CA GLY A 78 3.08 0.33 -8.94
C GLY A 78 2.35 -0.87 -8.32
N PRO A 79 2.93 -2.07 -8.40
CA PRO A 79 2.35 -3.26 -7.80
C PRO A 79 2.33 -3.17 -6.26
N ILE A 80 1.21 -3.56 -5.68
CA ILE A 80 1.05 -3.74 -4.23
C ILE A 80 0.59 -5.17 -4.00
N ILE A 81 1.42 -5.96 -3.33
CA ILE A 81 1.16 -7.39 -3.14
C ILE A 81 0.82 -7.65 -1.67
N PHE A 82 -0.40 -8.13 -1.43
CA PHE A 82 -0.82 -8.70 -0.14
C PHE A 82 -0.80 -10.23 -0.26
N PRO A 83 0.25 -10.92 0.19
CA PRO A 83 0.27 -12.37 0.13
C PRO A 83 -0.73 -12.97 1.12
N ALA A 84 -1.25 -14.15 0.78
CA ALA A 84 -2.04 -14.93 1.73
C ALA A 84 -1.20 -15.28 2.94
N LEU A 85 -1.80 -15.19 4.13
CA LEU A 85 -1.18 -15.64 5.37
C LEU A 85 -0.81 -17.13 5.25
N PRO A 86 0.43 -17.53 5.52
CA PRO A 86 0.81 -18.94 5.49
C PRO A 86 0.06 -19.70 6.59
N LEU A 87 -0.30 -20.95 6.31
CA LEU A 87 -1.09 -21.81 7.22
C LEU A 87 -0.41 -22.03 8.59
N ASN A 88 0.92 -21.93 8.63
CA ASN A 88 1.76 -22.03 9.83
C ASN A 88 2.84 -20.95 9.75
N PRO A 89 2.60 -19.73 10.24
CA PRO A 89 3.59 -18.68 10.20
C PRO A 89 4.75 -19.05 11.13
N ALA A 90 5.94 -19.25 10.55
CA ALA A 90 7.14 -19.42 11.36
C ALA A 90 7.41 -18.09 12.10
N PRO A 91 7.80 -18.11 13.39
CA PRO A 91 8.12 -16.87 14.11
C PRO A 91 9.33 -16.19 13.46
N ARG A 92 9.09 -15.27 12.53
CA ARG A 92 10.12 -14.44 11.90
C ARG A 92 10.38 -13.24 12.81
N ARG A 93 11.64 -13.06 13.21
CA ARG A 93 12.10 -12.06 14.21
C ARG A 93 12.17 -10.62 13.70
N ILE A 94 11.91 -10.37 12.42
CA ILE A 94 12.15 -9.07 11.80
C ILE A 94 11.01 -8.75 10.85
N LYS A 95 10.27 -7.69 11.18
CA LYS A 95 9.36 -7.02 10.25
C LYS A 95 10.20 -6.57 9.07
N GLU A 96 9.98 -7.13 7.89
CA GLU A 96 10.77 -6.83 6.70
C GLU A 96 9.87 -6.16 5.66
N THR A 97 10.13 -4.89 5.39
CA THR A 97 9.59 -4.21 4.21
C THR A 97 10.71 -4.19 3.19
N ARG A 98 10.53 -4.95 2.09
CA ARG A 98 11.45 -4.91 0.96
C ARG A 98 10.89 -3.95 -0.07
N MET A 99 11.65 -2.89 -0.34
CA MET A 99 11.40 -2.00 -1.45
C MET A 99 12.55 -2.19 -2.44
N ASN A 100 12.23 -2.77 -3.58
CA ASN A 100 13.14 -2.72 -4.71
C ASN A 100 12.67 -1.57 -5.61
N MET A 101 13.51 -0.53 -5.70
CA MET A 101 13.34 0.54 -6.67
C MET A 101 14.18 0.21 -7.89
N PHE A 102 13.51 -0.06 -9.01
CA PHE A 102 14.15 -0.17 -10.32
C PHE A 102 13.72 1.02 -11.16
N GLY A 103 14.66 1.62 -11.88
CA GLY A 103 14.31 2.77 -12.72
C GLY A 103 15.50 3.61 -13.14
N ASN A 104 15.26 4.42 -14.15
CA ASN A 104 16.08 5.58 -14.47
C ASN A 104 15.21 6.80 -14.13
N VAL A 105 15.76 7.70 -13.33
CA VAL A 105 15.15 9.01 -13.09
C VAL A 105 16.14 10.04 -13.61
N THR A 106 15.68 10.87 -14.53
CA THR A 106 16.46 11.97 -15.07
C THR A 106 15.80 13.26 -14.60
N PHE A 107 16.54 14.06 -13.83
CA PHE A 107 16.05 15.34 -13.35
C PHE A 107 16.51 16.43 -14.31
N ASN A 108 15.57 17.12 -14.95
CA ASN A 108 15.83 18.41 -15.56
C ASN A 108 15.12 19.48 -14.71
N GLU A 109 15.65 20.70 -14.68
CA GLU A 109 15.29 21.79 -13.76
C GLU A 109 13.78 22.14 -13.68
N GLN A 110 12.93 21.55 -14.53
CA GLN A 110 11.49 21.77 -14.59
C GLN A 110 10.64 20.49 -14.61
N ASP A 111 11.22 19.30 -14.83
CA ASP A 111 10.45 18.06 -14.96
C ASP A 111 11.23 16.82 -14.50
N LEU A 112 10.48 15.85 -13.99
CA LEU A 112 10.97 14.55 -13.55
C LEU A 112 10.50 13.51 -14.56
N ASP A 113 11.43 13.05 -15.42
CA ASP A 113 11.13 12.12 -16.51
C ASP A 113 11.88 10.79 -16.30
N GLY A 114 11.19 9.67 -16.53
CA GLY A 114 11.73 8.34 -16.29
C GLY A 114 10.69 7.27 -15.96
N THR A 115 11.19 6.06 -15.74
CA THR A 115 10.37 4.92 -15.29
C THR A 115 10.73 4.58 -13.85
N LEU A 116 9.71 4.52 -12.98
CA LEU A 116 9.85 4.07 -11.61
C LEU A 116 9.02 2.81 -11.43
N GLU A 117 9.68 1.68 -11.20
CA GLU A 117 9.03 0.44 -10.77
C GLU A 117 9.33 0.25 -9.28
N VAL A 118 8.28 0.33 -8.47
CA VAL A 118 8.35 0.07 -7.03
C VAL A 118 7.69 -1.27 -6.76
N ASN A 119 8.50 -2.28 -6.46
CA ASN A 119 7.98 -3.54 -5.95
C ASN A 119 7.95 -3.47 -4.43
N VAL A 120 6.74 -3.32 -3.87
CA VAL A 120 6.52 -3.37 -2.42
C VAL A 120 5.97 -4.74 -2.05
N GLU A 121 6.82 -5.56 -1.45
CA GLU A 121 6.42 -6.85 -0.89
C GLU A 121 6.15 -6.70 0.60
N PHE A 122 4.91 -6.95 1.00
CA PHE A 122 4.54 -7.07 2.40
C PHE A 122 4.51 -8.54 2.79
N SER A 123 5.47 -8.99 3.60
CA SER A 123 5.32 -10.30 4.27
C SER A 123 4.62 -10.05 5.60
N LEU A 124 3.29 -10.16 5.61
CA LEU A 124 2.52 -10.29 6.85
C LEU A 124 2.47 -11.79 7.18
N LEU A 125 3.27 -12.17 8.19
CA LEU A 125 3.40 -13.51 8.78
C LEU A 125 4.02 -14.60 7.88
#